data_AF-A0A821L1H5-F1
#
_entry.id   AF-A0A821L1H5-F1
#
_cell.length_a   1.000
_cell.length_b   1.000
_cell.length_c   1.000
_cell.angle_alpha   90.00
_cell.angle_beta   90.00
_cell.angle_gamma   90.00
#
_symmetry.space_group_name_H-M   'P 1'
#
loop_
_entity.id
_entity.type
_entity.pdbx_description
1 polymer ?
#
loop_
_entity_poly.entity_id
_entity_poly.type
_entity_poly.pdbx_seq_one_letter_code
_entity_poly.pdbx_strand_id
1 'polypeptide(L)'
;IQWDPPENDGGKPIRAYIIERRDVQRTTWLKEGRCKATTYEIENLPLGGQHLIRITAENEEGLSAPCEIDKPLQIDAKDISLPKPRDVEIGKVKGQSITLTWLPATGSLQDKTDSISSYMIEVWDSEDRSWHELEKVDASETTYTRT
;
A
#
# COMPACT_ATOMS: atom_id res chain seq x y z
N ILE A 1 4.37 -9.96 -3.22
CA ILE A 1 4.19 -11.01 -4.25
C ILE A 1 4.69 -12.36 -3.74
N GLN A 2 4.13 -13.46 -4.25
CA GLN A 2 4.52 -14.83 -3.92
C GLN A 2 4.54 -15.66 -5.21
N TRP A 3 5.46 -16.61 -5.32
CA TRP A 3 5.59 -17.52 -6.44
C TRP A 3 5.93 -18.94 -5.98
N ASP A 4 5.89 -19.89 -6.91
CA ASP A 4 6.33 -21.26 -6.69
C ASP A 4 7.77 -21.46 -7.21
N PRO A 5 8.59 -22.31 -6.55
CA PRO A 5 9.89 -22.70 -7.09
C PRO A 5 9.75 -23.34 -8.49
N PRO A 6 10.75 -23.19 -9.38
CA PRO A 6 10.74 -23.85 -10.68
C PRO A 6 10.73 -25.38 -10.52
N GLU A 7 10.02 -26.06 -11.42
CA GLU A 7 9.91 -27.54 -11.43
C GLU A 7 11.25 -28.24 -11.67
N ASN A 8 12.17 -27.58 -12.35
CA ASN A 8 13.50 -28.09 -12.66
C ASN A 8 14.55 -27.01 -12.36
N ASP A 9 15.45 -27.30 -11.42
CA ASP A 9 16.55 -26.42 -10.99
C ASP A 9 17.85 -26.66 -11.78
N GLY A 10 17.80 -27.49 -12.83
CA GLY A 10 18.96 -27.87 -13.63
C GLY A 10 19.92 -28.84 -12.93
N GLY A 11 19.48 -29.48 -11.84
CA GLY A 11 20.28 -30.42 -11.06
C GLY A 11 21.14 -29.76 -9.98
N LYS A 12 20.91 -28.46 -9.70
CA LYS A 12 21.61 -27.69 -8.67
C LYS A 12 20.61 -26.85 -7.86
N PRO A 13 20.77 -26.79 -6.53
CA PRO A 13 19.82 -26.07 -5.69
C PRO A 13 19.81 -24.57 -6.01
N ILE A 14 18.62 -24.00 -6.01
CA ILE A 14 18.42 -22.56 -6.18
C ILE A 14 19.02 -21.84 -4.97
N ARG A 15 19.86 -20.85 -5.25
CA ARG A 15 20.55 -20.02 -4.24
C ARG A 15 19.83 -18.72 -3.97
N ALA A 16 19.16 -18.16 -4.97
CA ALA A 16 18.40 -16.92 -4.86
C ALA A 16 17.40 -16.76 -6.02
N TYR A 17 16.52 -15.78 -5.86
CA TYR A 17 15.63 -15.25 -6.88
C TYR A 17 15.92 -13.77 -7.07
N ILE A 18 15.88 -13.30 -8.32
CA ILE A 18 15.98 -11.90 -8.70
C ILE A 18 14.59 -11.43 -9.10
N ILE A 19 14.11 -10.35 -8.48
CA ILE A 19 12.81 -9.75 -8.75
C ILE A 19 13.04 -8.51 -9.59
N GLU A 20 12.35 -8.44 -10.72
CA GLU A 20 12.38 -7.28 -11.60
C GLU A 20 10.96 -6.81 -11.90
N ARG A 21 10.81 -5.50 -12.06
CA ARG A 21 9.56 -4.83 -12.38
C ARG A 21 9.71 -3.99 -13.63
N ARG A 22 8.64 -3.87 -14.39
CA ARG A 22 8.51 -2.97 -15.52
C ARG A 22 7.15 -2.29 -15.48
N ASP A 23 7.13 -0.98 -15.68
CA ASP A 23 5.89 -0.28 -16.00
C ASP A 23 5.37 -0.78 -17.36
N VAL A 24 4.10 -1.13 -17.49
CA VAL A 24 3.50 -1.62 -18.74
C VAL A 24 3.75 -0.66 -19.91
N GLN A 25 3.88 0.64 -19.66
CA GLN A 25 4.16 1.66 -20.67
C GLN A 25 5.64 1.75 -21.08
N ARG A 26 6.54 1.06 -20.36
CA ARG A 26 7.98 1.07 -20.60
C ARG A 26 8.45 -0.29 -21.11
N THR A 27 9.63 -0.31 -21.75
CA THR A 27 10.28 -1.54 -22.22
C THR A 27 11.38 -2.03 -21.29
N THR A 28 11.89 -1.16 -20.42
CA THR A 28 13.01 -1.47 -19.51
C THR A 28 12.53 -2.12 -18.22
N TRP A 29 13.15 -3.24 -17.87
CA TRP A 29 13.02 -3.88 -16.56
C TRP A 29 13.96 -3.25 -15.55
N LEU A 30 13.47 -3.04 -14.33
CA LEU A 30 14.22 -2.51 -13.19
C LEU A 30 14.32 -3.61 -12.13
N LYS A 31 15.51 -3.78 -11.56
CA LYS A 31 15.73 -4.74 -10.48
C LYS A 31 15.22 -4.17 -9.16
N GLU A 32 14.24 -4.85 -8.58
CA GLU A 32 13.66 -4.52 -7.28
C GLU A 32 14.43 -5.18 -6.13
N GLY A 33 14.96 -6.38 -6.35
CA GLY A 33 15.74 -7.05 -5.31
C GLY A 33 16.22 -8.45 -5.62
N ARG A 34 16.78 -9.09 -4.58
CA ARG A 34 17.24 -10.47 -4.59
C ARG A 34 16.93 -11.12 -3.25
N CYS A 35 16.24 -12.27 -3.24
CA CYS A 35 15.88 -12.98 -2.01
C CYS A 35 16.07 -14.49 -2.14
N LYS A 36 16.03 -15.20 -1.01
CA LYS A 36 16.06 -16.68 -0.98
C LYS A 36 14.69 -17.31 -0.83
N ALA A 37 13.74 -16.57 -0.26
CA ALA A 37 12.35 -16.98 -0.11
C ALA A 37 11.63 -16.90 -1.45
N THR A 38 10.47 -17.54 -1.54
CA THR A 38 9.53 -17.45 -2.66
C THR A 38 8.47 -16.35 -2.47
N THR A 39 8.79 -15.38 -1.62
CA THR A 39 7.98 -14.20 -1.33
C THR A 39 8.88 -12.96 -1.36
N TYR A 40 8.34 -11.85 -1.85
CA TYR A 40 9.03 -10.57 -1.88
C TYR A 40 8.04 -9.41 -1.79
N GLU A 41 8.36 -8.41 -0.98
CA GLU A 41 7.60 -7.17 -0.88
C GLU A 41 8.27 -6.10 -1.74
N ILE A 42 7.49 -5.45 -2.61
CA ILE A 42 7.98 -4.38 -3.47
C ILE A 42 7.41 -3.09 -2.91
N GLU A 43 8.30 -2.22 -2.44
CA GLU A 43 7.96 -0.93 -1.86
C GLU A 43 7.91 0.17 -2.94
N ASN A 44 7.32 1.32 -2.59
CA ASN A 44 7.35 2.53 -3.41
C ASN A 44 6.80 2.36 -4.85
N LEU A 45 5.75 1.56 -5.00
CA LEU A 45 5.05 1.39 -6.27
C LEU A 45 4.21 2.64 -6.61
N PRO A 46 4.35 3.21 -7.81
CA PRO A 46 3.52 4.32 -8.26
C PRO A 46 2.02 3.99 -8.27
N LEU A 47 1.22 4.86 -7.64
CA LEU A 47 -0.23 4.79 -7.66
C LEU A 47 -0.81 4.88 -9.08
N GLY A 48 -1.81 4.06 -9.37
CA GLY A 48 -2.51 4.03 -10.66
C GLY A 48 -1.70 3.48 -11.83
N GLY A 49 -0.44 3.09 -11.60
CA GLY A 49 0.41 2.43 -12.58
C GLY A 49 0.08 0.94 -12.70
N GLN A 50 0.20 0.40 -13.92
CA GLN A 50 0.23 -1.04 -14.13
C GLN A 50 1.67 -1.50 -14.25
N HIS A 51 2.02 -2.51 -13.46
CA HIS A 51 3.37 -3.04 -13.37
C HIS A 51 3.38 -4.53 -13.72
N LEU A 52 4.26 -4.89 -14.65
CA LEU A 52 4.64 -6.28 -14.89
C LEU A 52 5.79 -6.64 -13.96
N ILE A 53 5.73 -7.84 -13.43
CA ILE A 53 6.78 -8.40 -12.57
C ILE A 53 7.30 -9.66 -13.21
N ARG A 54 8.61 -9.87 -13.13
CA ARG A 54 9.23 -11.13 -13.50
C ARG A 54 10.22 -11.58 -12.44
N ILE A 55 10.37 -12.89 -12.34
CA ILE A 55 11.24 -13.54 -11.37
C ILE A 55 12.24 -14.42 -12.11
N THR A 56 13.51 -14.30 -11.76
CA THR A 56 14.60 -15.12 -12.33
C THR A 56 15.24 -15.93 -11.21
N ALA A 57 15.30 -17.26 -11.35
CA ALA A 57 15.99 -18.12 -10.39
C ALA A 57 17.51 -18.10 -10.65
N GLU A 58 18.29 -18.17 -9.58
CA GLU A 58 19.76 -18.19 -9.63
C GLU A 58 20.28 -19.43 -8.90
N ASN A 59 21.11 -20.22 -9.56
CA ASN A 59 21.84 -21.35 -8.98
C ASN A 59 23.35 -21.20 -9.21
N GLU A 60 24.13 -22.25 -8.96
CA GLU A 60 25.59 -22.25 -9.20
C GLU A 60 25.97 -22.09 -10.68
N GLU A 61 25.12 -22.58 -11.59
CA GLU A 61 25.36 -22.57 -13.04
C GLU A 61 24.99 -21.21 -13.66
N GLY A 62 24.11 -20.45 -13.00
CA GLY A 62 23.75 -19.09 -13.40
C GLY A 62 22.28 -18.77 -13.20
N LEU A 63 21.74 -18.00 -14.15
CA LEU A 63 20.36 -17.49 -14.12
C LEU A 63 19.45 -18.34 -15.02
N SER A 64 18.24 -18.60 -14.55
CA SER A 64 17.17 -19.22 -15.35
C SER A 64 16.63 -18.24 -16.39
N ALA A 65 15.73 -18.73 -17.25
CA ALA A 65 14.82 -17.84 -17.97
C ALA A 65 13.91 -17.09 -16.96
N PRO A 66 13.57 -15.83 -17.21
CA PRO A 66 12.62 -15.11 -16.37
C PRO A 66 11.21 -15.65 -16.54
N CYS A 67 10.48 -15.75 -15.44
CA CYS A 67 9.05 -16.05 -15.41
C CYS A 67 8.29 -14.74 -15.15
N GLU A 68 7.53 -14.26 -16.13
CA GLU A 68 6.66 -13.08 -15.97
C GLU A 68 5.34 -13.49 -15.30
N ILE A 69 4.84 -12.68 -14.38
CA ILE A 69 3.51 -12.87 -13.79
C ILE A 69 2.46 -12.48 -14.83
N ASP A 70 1.55 -13.40 -15.16
CA ASP A 70 0.59 -13.26 -16.26
C ASP A 70 -0.33 -12.04 -16.16
N LYS A 71 -0.58 -11.55 -14.94
CA LYS A 71 -1.47 -10.41 -14.69
C LYS A 71 -0.66 -9.19 -14.25
N PRO A 72 -0.78 -8.04 -14.95
CA PRO A 72 -0.24 -6.79 -14.47
C PRO A 72 -0.79 -6.45 -13.08
N LEU A 73 0.10 -6.05 -12.18
CA LEU A 73 -0.27 -5.54 -10.87
C LEU A 73 -0.70 -4.09 -11.03
N GLN A 74 -1.96 -3.79 -10.71
CA GLN A 74 -2.48 -2.43 -10.63
C GLN A 74 -2.59 -2.05 -9.16
N ILE A 75 -1.92 -0.97 -8.77
CA ILE A 75 -2.01 -0.43 -7.41
C ILE A 75 -3.07 0.66 -7.40
N ASP A 76 -4.28 0.32 -6.99
CA ASP A 76 -5.35 1.30 -6.82
C ASP A 76 -5.18 2.03 -5.48
N ALA A 77 -5.59 3.31 -5.42
CA ALA A 77 -5.54 4.10 -4.18
C ALA A 77 -6.35 3.49 -3.03
N LYS A 78 -7.35 2.66 -3.34
CA LYS A 78 -8.15 1.90 -2.35
C LYS A 78 -7.36 0.76 -1.69
N ASP A 79 -6.29 0.28 -2.36
CA ASP A 79 -5.46 -0.83 -1.90
C ASP A 79 -4.30 -0.35 -1.00
N ILE A 80 -4.15 0.98 -0.83
CA ILE A 80 -3.28 1.58 0.17
C ILE A 80 -4.03 1.71 1.49
N SER A 81 -3.55 1.00 2.52
CA SER A 81 -4.00 1.22 3.90
C SER A 81 -3.36 2.49 4.44
N LEU A 82 -4.02 3.63 4.28
CA LEU A 82 -3.58 4.88 4.90
C LEU A 82 -3.54 4.75 6.44
N PRO A 83 -2.60 5.42 7.11
CA PRO A 83 -2.52 5.38 8.56
C PRO A 83 -3.75 6.06 9.16
N LYS A 84 -4.45 5.36 10.06
CA LYS A 84 -5.68 5.86 10.69
C LYS A 84 -5.37 6.94 11.72
N PRO A 85 -6.22 7.98 11.87
CA PRO A 85 -6.11 8.96 12.96
C PRO A 85 -6.04 8.25 14.32
N ARG A 86 -5.21 8.75 15.22
CA ARG A 86 -5.05 8.19 16.58
C ARG A 86 -5.85 9.01 17.58
N ASP A 87 -6.25 8.37 18.67
CA ASP A 87 -6.88 9.01 19.84
C ASP A 87 -8.03 9.95 19.45
N VAL A 88 -8.96 9.47 18.62
CA VAL A 88 -10.19 10.20 18.27
C VAL A 88 -11.06 10.30 19.52
N GLU A 89 -11.16 11.51 20.08
CA GLU A 89 -11.95 11.81 21.27
C GLU A 89 -13.13 12.71 20.92
N ILE A 90 -14.31 12.38 21.45
CA ILE A 90 -15.45 13.28 21.46
C ILE A 90 -15.23 14.27 22.60
N GLY A 91 -14.98 15.54 22.25
CA GLY A 91 -14.83 16.65 23.16
C GLY A 91 -16.15 17.06 23.85
N LYS A 92 -16.11 18.22 24.50
CA LYS A 92 -17.23 18.73 25.32
C LYS A 92 -18.50 18.90 24.49
N VAL A 93 -19.52 18.11 24.77
CA VAL A 93 -20.90 18.39 24.34
C VAL A 93 -21.41 19.56 25.17
N LYS A 94 -21.41 20.76 24.60
CA LYS A 94 -22.06 21.94 25.17
C LYS A 94 -23.28 22.29 24.32
N GLY A 95 -24.47 21.86 24.74
CA GLY A 95 -25.69 22.06 23.97
C GLY A 95 -25.81 21.04 22.82
N GLN A 96 -26.20 21.51 21.63
CA GLN A 96 -26.34 20.71 20.40
C GLN A 96 -25.03 20.51 19.63
N SER A 97 -23.92 21.08 20.11
CA SER A 97 -22.65 21.07 19.39
C SER A 97 -21.76 19.90 19.81
N ILE A 98 -21.17 19.21 18.84
CA ILE A 98 -20.23 18.10 19.01
C ILE A 98 -18.86 18.55 18.49
N THR A 99 -17.83 18.43 19.33
CA THR A 99 -16.44 18.65 18.92
C THR A 99 -15.72 17.31 18.89
N LEU A 100 -15.04 17.01 17.79
CA LEU A 100 -14.13 15.87 17.63
C LEU A 100 -12.71 16.40 17.65
N THR A 101 -11.82 15.74 18.39
CA THR A 101 -10.38 16.01 18.37
C THR A 101 -9.65 14.71 18.05
N TRP A 102 -8.62 14.77 17.22
CA TRP A 102 -7.80 13.60 16.89
C TRP A 102 -6.33 13.96 16.79
N LEU A 103 -5.46 12.97 16.97
CA LEU A 103 -4.04 13.10 16.69
C LEU A 103 -3.76 12.67 15.24
N PRO A 104 -2.91 13.41 14.51
CA PRO A 104 -2.46 13.00 13.19
C PRO A 104 -1.87 11.59 13.23
N ALA A 105 -2.13 10.80 12.20
CA ALA A 105 -1.52 9.49 12.15
C ALA A 105 -0.01 9.66 11.96
N THR A 106 0.75 9.32 13.00
CA THR A 106 2.21 9.31 12.97
C THR A 106 2.68 8.05 12.24
N GLY A 107 2.41 7.99 10.94
CA GLY A 107 3.14 7.10 10.03
C GLY A 107 4.54 7.68 9.84
N SER A 108 5.57 6.84 9.91
CA SER A 108 6.99 7.20 9.80
C SER A 108 7.24 8.34 8.81
N LEU A 109 7.92 9.40 9.27
CA LEU A 109 8.39 10.55 8.48
C LEU A 109 9.51 10.17 7.48
N GLN A 110 9.37 9.05 6.77
CA GLN A 110 10.33 8.58 5.80
C GLN A 110 9.62 8.14 4.53
N ASP A 111 8.81 9.04 3.97
CA ASP A 111 8.83 9.42 2.55
C ASP A 111 7.63 10.32 2.25
N LYS A 112 7.88 11.44 1.55
CA LYS A 112 6.90 12.52 1.28
C LYS A 112 5.74 12.10 0.34
N THR A 113 5.51 10.82 0.14
CA THR A 113 4.41 10.28 -0.69
C THR A 113 3.26 9.73 0.14
N ASP A 114 3.48 9.47 1.43
CA ASP A 114 2.50 8.90 2.39
C ASP A 114 1.92 9.94 3.36
N SER A 115 2.03 11.22 3.00
CA SER A 115 1.42 12.30 3.77
C SER A 115 -0.11 12.19 3.66
N ILE A 116 -0.79 11.96 4.78
CA ILE A 116 -2.24 12.18 4.88
C ILE A 116 -2.54 13.54 4.24
N SER A 117 -3.47 13.56 3.29
CA SER A 117 -3.88 14.78 2.59
C SER A 117 -5.15 15.39 3.16
N SER A 118 -5.93 14.59 3.88
CA SER A 118 -7.22 14.99 4.46
C SER A 118 -7.76 13.94 5.41
N TYR A 119 -8.67 14.35 6.30
CA TYR A 119 -9.49 13.45 7.12
C TYR A 119 -10.94 13.51 6.64
N MET A 120 -11.63 12.36 6.62
CA MET A 120 -13.08 12.31 6.39
C MET A 120 -13.79 12.16 7.74
N ILE A 121 -14.71 13.07 8.03
CA ILE A 121 -15.56 13.01 9.22
C ILE A 121 -16.86 12.31 8.84
N GLU A 122 -17.14 11.18 9.49
CA GLU A 122 -18.36 10.40 9.28
C GLU A 122 -19.19 10.34 10.57
N VAL A 123 -20.52 10.29 10.43
CA VAL A 123 -21.44 10.05 11.54
C VAL A 123 -22.23 8.79 11.29
N TRP A 124 -22.41 7.99 12.34
CA TRP A 124 -23.28 6.82 12.29
C TRP A 124 -24.73 7.24 12.46
N ASP A 125 -25.58 6.91 11.48
CA ASP A 125 -27.02 7.03 11.59
C ASP A 125 -27.61 5.71 12.10
N SER A 126 -28.32 5.78 13.21
CA SER A 126 -28.91 4.59 13.84
C SER A 126 -30.20 4.10 13.16
N GLU A 127 -30.89 4.98 12.43
CA GLU A 127 -32.16 4.68 11.76
C GLU A 127 -31.91 3.81 10.53
N ASP A 128 -30.95 4.20 9.69
CA ASP A 128 -30.58 3.43 8.50
C ASP A 128 -29.38 2.49 8.72
N ARG A 129 -28.74 2.58 9.90
CA ARG A 129 -27.57 1.76 10.28
C ARG A 129 -26.42 1.89 9.30
N SER A 130 -26.14 3.11 8.87
CA SER A 130 -25.06 3.41 7.95
C SER A 130 -24.23 4.62 8.40
N TRP A 131 -23.01 4.69 7.88
CA TRP A 131 -22.15 5.86 8.05
C TRP A 131 -22.50 6.89 6.97
N HIS A 132 -22.65 8.15 7.38
CA HIS A 132 -22.84 9.29 6.50
C HIS A 132 -21.63 10.20 6.56
N GLU A 133 -21.07 10.51 5.40
CA GLU A 133 -19.99 11.49 5.26
C GLU A 133 -20.52 12.90 5.57
N LEU A 134 -19.82 13.61 6.45
CA LEU A 134 -20.16 14.99 6.80
C LEU A 134 -19.27 15.98 6.09
N GLU A 135 -17.97 15.88 6.34
CA GLU A 135 -17.01 16.86 5.85
C GLU A 135 -15.62 16.26 5.71
N LYS A 136 -14.95 16.69 4.65
CA LYS A 136 -13.56 16.38 4.40
C LYS A 136 -12.71 17.57 4.84
N VAL A 137 -11.89 17.37 5.86
CA VAL A 137 -11.01 18.41 6.41
C VAL A 137 -9.56 18.20 5.96
N ASP A 138 -8.77 19.27 5.93
CA ASP A 138 -7.36 19.20 5.55
C ASP A 138 -6.53 18.38 6.55
N ALA A 139 -5.40 17.82 6.11
CA ALA A 139 -4.52 17.05 6.98
C ALA A 139 -3.89 17.84 8.14
N SER A 140 -3.87 19.17 8.04
CA SER A 140 -3.44 20.05 9.13
C SER A 140 -4.49 20.19 10.25
N GLU A 141 -5.74 19.83 9.98
CA GLU A 141 -6.81 19.89 10.98
C GLU A 141 -6.72 18.72 11.95
N THR A 142 -6.91 19.03 13.22
CA THR A 142 -6.93 18.07 14.34
C THR A 142 -8.16 18.24 15.22
N THR A 143 -9.08 19.12 14.81
CA THR A 143 -10.33 19.42 15.51
C THR A 143 -11.44 19.68 14.51
N TYR A 144 -12.64 19.20 14.79
CA TYR A 144 -13.85 19.47 14.03
C TYR A 144 -14.98 19.79 14.98
N THR A 145 -15.73 20.87 14.76
CA THR A 145 -16.90 21.21 15.58
C THR A 145 -18.12 21.37 14.70
N ARG A 146 -19.18 20.60 14.99
CA ARG A 146 -20.50 20.72 14.38
C ARG A 146 -21.47 21.30 15.39
N THR A 147 -22.22 22.34 15.03
CA THR A 147 -23.22 23.02 15.86
C THR A 147 -24.63 22.59 15.53
#